data_AF-A0A928I1I6-F1
#
_entry.id   AF-A0A928I1I6-F1
#
_cell.length_a   1.000
_cell.length_b   1.000
_cell.length_c   1.000
_cell.angle_alpha   90.00
_cell.angle_beta   90.00
_cell.angle_gamma   90.00
#
_symmetry.space_group_name_H-M   'P 1'
#
loop_
_entity.id
_entity.type
_entity.pdbx_description
1 polymer ?
#
loop_
_entity_poly.entity_id
_entity_poly.type
_entity_poly.pdbx_seq_one_letter_code
_entity_poly.pdbx_strand_id
1 'polypeptide(L)'
;MLLSNAIINYNDGTNKKVAISSRTAEERIEKYLFDDASLDYEKISSIDFPLNQSPISAGDDGFYLISGTSSVCRESSIGYFREREDLVHENKLQHLPIFGLCHGDICFISITTGMQYDSYAVIEVKDGNYNFYLRFLLDGEKPYEALTFELHMLEGKDKTYSGMGREYRKFQLANGFRTIRDKNDEELNFCAESLLVRIRHGWKPVPCSVFEQTPETEPPMHVACTFSQVIEIMRSYKAAGIDKADFSLVGWNIKGHDGRWPQILPVEESLGGEEGLKKLIDVAHELGYKVTCHTNSTDAYNIANNFDKNDLVVDRNGEYNWRDAYWAGGKAYQICPECAIRLAKETLPAVKELGFSGTHYIDVITSVMPHTCYSKLHPLTRRQSAEKWNELFAYAKELFGGISCENACDHTLKDCNFVLYVSFFNGELPSFVDESVPFWQIVYHGIVVSNPHATTVNAAASGKEKLLKAIEYGGRPVVYYYSKFVNDGKNWISDKDFIADTPEDIKRTTELAAQEYKIFEPLTYLQYEFIEEHEKISDGVYCTTYSDGTKVTVDYNNLTFDVTK
;
A
#
# COMPACT_ATOMS: atom_id res chain seq x y z
N MET A 1 -13.73 12.70 -27.16
CA MET A 1 -12.40 12.12 -27.43
C MET A 1 -12.65 10.77 -28.09
N LEU A 2 -12.40 10.60 -29.39
CA LEU A 2 -12.78 9.36 -30.10
C LEU A 2 -11.52 8.53 -30.38
N LEU A 3 -11.16 7.65 -29.45
CA LEU A 3 -10.11 6.66 -29.70
C LEU A 3 -10.70 5.58 -30.58
N SER A 4 -10.30 5.53 -31.86
CA SER A 4 -10.79 4.54 -32.81
C SER A 4 -9.80 3.42 -33.08
N ASN A 5 -8.53 3.60 -32.68
CA ASN A 5 -7.45 2.68 -32.99
C ASN A 5 -6.58 2.43 -31.77
N ALA A 6 -6.14 1.17 -31.61
CA ALA A 6 -4.99 0.80 -30.80
C ALA A 6 -3.73 0.70 -31.68
N ILE A 7 -2.57 0.66 -31.06
CA ILE A 7 -1.27 0.49 -31.70
C ILE A 7 -0.66 -0.81 -31.18
N ILE A 8 -0.50 -1.79 -32.06
CA ILE A 8 0.27 -3.00 -31.76
C ILE A 8 1.75 -2.66 -31.90
N ASN A 9 2.53 -2.89 -30.86
CA ASN A 9 3.98 -2.83 -30.89
C ASN A 9 4.51 -4.26 -31.00
N TYR A 10 5.38 -4.50 -31.98
CA TYR A 10 5.99 -5.81 -32.21
C TYR A 10 7.37 -5.90 -31.55
N ASN A 11 7.81 -7.13 -31.28
CA ASN A 11 9.10 -7.44 -30.66
C ASN A 11 10.30 -6.99 -31.51
N ASP A 12 10.10 -6.79 -32.82
CA ASP A 12 11.13 -6.27 -33.74
C ASP A 12 11.23 -4.72 -33.77
N GLY A 13 10.44 -4.03 -32.93
CA GLY A 13 10.40 -2.57 -32.85
C GLY A 13 9.47 -1.90 -33.87
N THR A 14 8.82 -2.65 -34.74
CA THR A 14 7.79 -2.10 -35.64
C THR A 14 6.46 -1.93 -34.91
N ASN A 15 5.57 -1.09 -35.45
CA ASN A 15 4.22 -0.94 -34.93
C ASN A 15 3.16 -0.89 -36.03
N LYS A 16 1.91 -1.19 -35.67
CA LYS A 16 0.76 -1.18 -36.57
C LYS A 16 -0.49 -0.66 -35.85
N LYS A 17 -1.18 0.28 -36.49
CA LYS A 17 -2.52 0.71 -36.05
C LYS A 17 -3.57 -0.34 -36.40
N VAL A 18 -4.44 -0.64 -35.44
CA VAL A 18 -5.56 -1.57 -35.58
C VAL A 18 -6.81 -0.97 -34.98
N ALA A 19 -7.98 -1.30 -35.53
CA ALA A 19 -9.25 -0.88 -34.95
C ALA A 19 -9.46 -1.56 -33.59
N ILE A 20 -10.08 -0.85 -32.64
CA ILE A 20 -10.54 -1.46 -31.39
C ILE A 20 -11.73 -2.40 -31.64
N SER A 21 -11.87 -3.46 -30.84
CA SER A 21 -12.91 -4.48 -31.06
C SER A 21 -14.31 -3.92 -30.80
N SER A 22 -14.49 -3.14 -29.74
CA SER A 22 -15.72 -2.38 -29.53
C SER A 22 -15.51 -1.15 -28.66
N ARG A 23 -16.44 -0.21 -28.80
CA ARG A 23 -16.60 0.95 -27.92
C ARG A 23 -18.08 1.14 -27.64
N THR A 24 -18.42 1.30 -26.37
CA THR A 24 -19.76 1.70 -25.95
C THR A 24 -19.66 2.98 -25.13
N ALA A 25 -20.67 3.83 -25.23
CA ALA A 25 -20.78 5.05 -24.45
C ALA A 25 -22.14 5.07 -23.77
N GLU A 26 -22.14 5.19 -22.46
CA GLU A 26 -23.35 5.29 -21.64
C GLU A 26 -23.15 6.43 -20.65
N GLU A 27 -24.04 7.43 -20.70
CA GLU A 27 -23.92 8.67 -19.94
C GLU A 27 -22.53 9.34 -20.11
N ARG A 28 -21.76 9.45 -19.02
CA ARG A 28 -20.41 10.03 -18.97
C ARG A 28 -19.30 8.96 -19.02
N ILE A 29 -19.62 7.70 -19.28
CA ILE A 29 -18.66 6.60 -19.27
C ILE A 29 -18.51 6.03 -20.68
N GLU A 30 -17.28 6.02 -21.18
CA GLU A 30 -16.93 5.33 -22.42
C GLU A 30 -16.14 4.07 -22.10
N LYS A 31 -16.58 2.91 -22.60
CA LYS A 31 -15.92 1.62 -22.38
C LYS A 31 -15.22 1.16 -23.64
N TYR A 32 -14.01 0.67 -23.46
CA TYR A 32 -13.12 0.23 -24.54
C TYR A 32 -12.79 -1.24 -24.35
N LEU A 33 -12.86 -1.99 -25.45
CA LEU A 33 -12.57 -3.42 -25.50
C LEU A 33 -11.65 -3.71 -26.69
N PHE A 34 -10.58 -4.44 -26.42
CA PHE A 34 -9.76 -5.08 -27.43
C PHE A 34 -9.62 -6.57 -27.12
N ASP A 35 -10.11 -7.37 -28.05
CA ASP A 35 -10.00 -8.82 -28.07
C ASP A 35 -9.94 -9.24 -29.54
N ASP A 36 -8.76 -9.70 -29.97
CA ASP A 36 -8.53 -10.20 -31.32
C ASP A 36 -7.71 -11.49 -31.24
N ALA A 37 -8.41 -12.62 -31.33
CA ALA A 37 -7.81 -13.94 -31.30
C ALA A 37 -7.04 -14.31 -32.59
N SER A 38 -7.13 -13.50 -33.65
CA SER A 38 -6.44 -13.75 -34.92
C SER A 38 -4.99 -13.26 -34.95
N LEU A 39 -4.58 -12.49 -33.94
CA LEU A 39 -3.23 -11.95 -33.83
C LEU A 39 -2.20 -13.03 -33.45
N ASP A 40 -1.00 -12.86 -33.98
CA ASP A 40 0.19 -13.63 -33.61
C ASP A 40 0.86 -13.00 -32.38
N TYR A 41 0.35 -13.33 -31.18
CA TYR A 41 0.78 -12.74 -29.91
C TYR A 41 2.25 -12.98 -29.59
N GLU A 42 2.86 -14.05 -30.09
CA GLU A 42 4.30 -14.34 -29.88
C GLU A 42 5.21 -13.26 -30.47
N LYS A 43 4.70 -12.46 -31.42
CA LYS A 43 5.43 -11.33 -32.03
C LYS A 43 5.12 -10.00 -31.38
N ILE A 44 4.16 -9.92 -30.47
CA ILE A 44 3.65 -8.67 -29.91
C ILE A 44 4.31 -8.40 -28.56
N SER A 45 4.90 -7.20 -28.40
CA SER A 45 5.47 -6.75 -27.14
C SER A 45 4.41 -6.09 -26.26
N SER A 46 3.63 -5.18 -26.84
CA SER A 46 2.56 -4.46 -26.16
C SER A 46 1.48 -3.97 -27.12
N ILE A 47 0.35 -3.58 -26.55
CA ILE A 47 -0.72 -2.86 -27.26
C ILE A 47 -1.00 -1.56 -26.54
N ASP A 48 -0.86 -0.44 -27.26
CA ASP A 48 -1.05 0.91 -26.73
C ASP A 48 -2.36 1.52 -27.19
N PHE A 49 -3.05 2.18 -26.28
CA PHE A 49 -4.22 3.00 -26.55
C PHE A 49 -3.83 4.46 -26.30
N PRO A 50 -3.68 5.30 -27.35
CA PRO A 50 -3.45 6.72 -27.16
C PRO A 50 -4.57 7.31 -26.30
N LEU A 51 -4.27 8.19 -25.35
CA LEU A 51 -5.24 8.84 -24.47
C LEU A 51 -5.49 10.30 -24.86
N ASN A 52 -4.73 10.83 -25.81
CA ASN A 52 -4.95 12.10 -26.49
C ASN A 52 -4.90 11.93 -28.02
N GLN A 53 -5.78 12.63 -28.74
CA GLN A 53 -5.86 12.55 -30.21
C GLN A 53 -4.82 13.42 -30.92
N SER A 54 -4.44 14.52 -30.29
CA SER A 54 -3.45 15.46 -30.79
C SER A 54 -2.47 15.76 -29.67
N PRO A 55 -1.19 15.98 -29.98
CA PRO A 55 -0.21 16.31 -28.96
C PRO A 55 -0.64 17.56 -28.19
N ILE A 56 -0.44 17.55 -26.87
CA ILE A 56 -0.73 18.69 -25.99
C ILE A 56 0.55 19.50 -25.85
N SER A 57 0.52 20.79 -26.13
CA SER A 57 1.74 21.60 -26.15
C SER A 57 2.07 22.12 -24.75
N ALA A 58 3.36 22.27 -24.46
CA ALA A 58 3.82 23.01 -23.30
C ALA A 58 3.26 24.44 -23.33
N GLY A 59 2.73 24.90 -22.19
CA GLY A 59 2.03 26.18 -22.05
C GLY A 59 0.51 26.06 -22.11
N ASP A 60 -0.04 24.91 -22.50
CA ASP A 60 -1.49 24.67 -22.47
C ASP A 60 -2.01 24.57 -21.03
N ASP A 61 -3.24 25.05 -20.80
CA ASP A 61 -3.93 24.92 -19.52
C ASP A 61 -4.40 23.47 -19.29
N GLY A 62 -4.22 23.00 -18.06
CA GLY A 62 -4.71 21.70 -17.60
C GLY A 62 -3.62 20.89 -16.89
N PHE A 63 -3.93 19.63 -16.62
CA PHE A 63 -3.05 18.72 -15.88
C PHE A 63 -3.31 17.26 -16.27
N TYR A 64 -2.36 16.39 -15.96
CA TYR A 64 -2.54 14.95 -15.91
C TYR A 64 -2.29 14.44 -14.49
N LEU A 65 -2.92 13.32 -14.15
CA LEU A 65 -2.79 12.61 -12.89
C LEU A 65 -2.23 11.21 -13.16
N ILE A 66 -1.23 10.82 -12.37
CA ILE A 66 -0.73 9.45 -12.36
C ILE A 66 -0.88 8.82 -10.98
N SER A 67 -1.16 7.52 -10.95
CA SER A 67 -1.09 6.73 -9.73
C SER A 67 0.34 6.69 -9.18
N GLY A 68 0.46 6.67 -7.86
CA GLY A 68 1.68 6.25 -7.18
C GLY A 68 2.11 4.83 -7.58
N THR A 69 3.39 4.53 -7.36
CA THR A 69 4.09 3.29 -7.72
C THR A 69 5.08 2.93 -6.63
N SER A 70 5.51 1.66 -6.60
CA SER A 70 6.53 1.21 -5.66
C SER A 70 7.96 1.69 -5.98
N SER A 71 8.16 2.51 -7.03
CA SER A 71 9.49 2.85 -7.54
C SER A 71 9.74 4.35 -7.71
N VAL A 72 9.34 4.90 -8.86
CA VAL A 72 9.71 6.24 -9.33
C VAL A 72 8.76 7.30 -8.77
N CYS A 73 7.47 7.21 -9.12
CA CYS A 73 6.46 8.12 -8.58
C CYS A 73 5.87 7.48 -7.32
N ARG A 74 6.44 7.76 -6.14
CA ARG A 74 6.06 7.03 -4.92
C ARG A 74 4.68 7.39 -4.39
N GLU A 75 4.18 8.59 -4.70
CA GLU A 75 2.85 9.07 -4.33
C GLU A 75 2.08 9.45 -5.59
N SER A 76 0.75 9.37 -5.55
CA SER A 76 -0.08 9.86 -6.66
C SER A 76 0.20 11.34 -6.89
N SER A 77 0.42 11.72 -8.14
CA SER A 77 0.96 13.03 -8.47
C SER A 77 0.31 13.61 -9.72
N ILE A 78 0.23 14.93 -9.78
CA ILE A 78 -0.21 15.67 -10.96
C ILE A 78 0.97 16.36 -11.64
N GLY A 79 0.88 16.47 -12.97
CA GLY A 79 1.79 17.27 -13.78
C GLY A 79 1.02 18.25 -14.65
N TYR A 80 1.58 19.45 -14.82
CA TYR A 80 1.10 20.47 -15.73
C TYR A 80 1.87 20.43 -17.06
N PHE A 81 1.27 20.94 -18.13
CA PHE A 81 1.89 20.99 -19.45
C PHE A 81 2.91 22.13 -19.52
N ARG A 82 4.14 21.87 -19.05
CA ARG A 82 5.24 22.84 -18.99
C ARG A 82 6.36 22.43 -19.95
N GLU A 83 7.32 23.31 -20.20
CA GLU A 83 8.55 22.90 -20.89
C GLU A 83 9.28 21.86 -20.02
N ARG A 84 9.63 20.72 -20.63
CA ARG A 84 10.40 19.64 -20.03
C ARG A 84 11.37 19.07 -21.06
N GLU A 85 12.40 18.38 -20.59
CA GLU A 85 13.26 17.59 -21.46
C GLU A 85 12.47 16.47 -22.13
N ASP A 86 12.91 16.06 -23.32
CA ASP A 86 12.37 14.91 -24.02
C ASP A 86 12.50 13.67 -23.14
N LEU A 87 11.37 12.98 -22.90
CA LEU A 87 11.33 11.81 -22.06
C LEU A 87 10.22 10.85 -22.46
N VAL A 88 10.42 9.57 -22.15
CA VAL A 88 9.34 8.58 -22.11
C VAL A 88 9.36 7.97 -20.72
N HIS A 89 8.27 8.16 -19.98
CA HIS A 89 8.07 7.57 -18.67
C HIS A 89 6.99 6.49 -18.74
N GLU A 90 7.35 5.27 -18.33
CA GLU A 90 6.42 4.16 -18.15
C GLU A 90 6.09 4.02 -16.66
N ASN A 91 4.86 4.33 -16.27
CA ASN A 91 4.43 4.31 -14.87
C ASN A 91 4.10 2.88 -14.42
N LYS A 92 5.08 1.96 -14.42
CA LYS A 92 4.91 0.54 -14.04
C LYS A 92 4.67 0.38 -12.53
N LEU A 93 4.13 -0.77 -12.14
CA LEU A 93 3.87 -1.13 -10.73
C LEU A 93 2.98 -0.11 -10.02
N GLN A 94 1.90 0.30 -10.70
CA GLN A 94 0.94 1.28 -10.19
C GLN A 94 0.18 0.70 -8.99
N HIS A 95 0.01 1.51 -7.95
CA HIS A 95 -0.84 1.16 -6.81
C HIS A 95 -2.31 1.06 -7.24
N LEU A 96 -2.75 1.94 -8.15
CA LEU A 96 -4.10 2.01 -8.70
C LEU A 96 -4.05 1.93 -10.23
N PRO A 97 -4.93 1.16 -10.89
CA PRO A 97 -4.97 1.01 -12.34
C PRO A 97 -5.65 2.20 -13.05
N ILE A 98 -5.16 3.41 -12.81
CA ILE A 98 -5.78 4.67 -13.26
C ILE A 98 -4.82 5.63 -13.95
N PHE A 99 -5.39 6.53 -14.74
CA PHE A 99 -4.72 7.71 -15.30
C PHE A 99 -5.73 8.84 -15.48
N GLY A 100 -5.38 10.09 -15.14
CA GLY A 100 -6.25 11.24 -15.33
C GLY A 100 -5.68 12.25 -16.32
N LEU A 101 -6.55 12.91 -17.08
CA LEU A 101 -6.17 13.98 -18.00
C LEU A 101 -7.26 15.04 -18.07
N CYS A 102 -6.88 16.31 -17.91
CA CYS A 102 -7.73 17.47 -18.18
C CYS A 102 -6.98 18.46 -19.06
N HIS A 103 -7.55 18.74 -20.23
CA HIS A 103 -7.01 19.66 -21.24
C HIS A 103 -8.15 20.22 -22.08
N GLY A 104 -8.25 21.55 -22.15
CA GLY A 104 -9.39 22.23 -22.78
C GLY A 104 -10.73 21.78 -22.18
N ASP A 105 -11.67 21.41 -23.04
CA ASP A 105 -13.00 20.92 -22.63
C ASP A 105 -13.00 19.46 -22.16
N ILE A 106 -11.90 18.72 -22.38
CA ILE A 106 -11.81 17.31 -22.05
C ILE A 106 -11.23 17.15 -20.66
N CYS A 107 -11.89 16.37 -19.81
CA CYS A 107 -11.37 15.97 -18.50
C CYS A 107 -11.93 14.60 -18.16
N PHE A 108 -11.07 13.63 -17.86
CA PHE A 108 -11.48 12.26 -17.55
C PHE A 108 -10.51 11.57 -16.59
N ILE A 109 -11.01 10.52 -15.95
CA ILE A 109 -10.18 9.46 -15.36
C ILE A 109 -10.38 8.16 -16.14
N SER A 110 -9.27 7.56 -16.55
CA SER A 110 -9.19 6.23 -17.12
C SER A 110 -9.09 5.22 -15.99
N ILE A 111 -9.86 4.14 -16.06
CA ILE A 111 -9.83 3.01 -15.13
C ILE A 111 -9.63 1.74 -15.96
N THR A 112 -8.52 1.03 -15.77
CA THR A 112 -8.30 -0.25 -16.45
C THR A 112 -9.08 -1.36 -15.74
N THR A 113 -9.88 -2.12 -16.49
CA THR A 113 -10.80 -3.13 -15.94
C THR A 113 -10.44 -4.57 -16.32
N GLY A 114 -9.57 -4.77 -17.29
CA GLY A 114 -9.06 -6.08 -17.70
C GLY A 114 -7.59 -5.98 -18.06
N MET A 115 -6.79 -7.00 -17.73
CA MET A 115 -5.33 -6.98 -17.77
C MET A 115 -4.73 -5.85 -16.91
N GLN A 116 -5.42 -5.44 -15.84
CA GLN A 116 -5.05 -4.26 -15.05
C GLN A 116 -3.65 -4.36 -14.42
N TYR A 117 -3.22 -5.57 -14.04
CA TYR A 117 -1.91 -5.84 -13.45
C TYR A 117 -0.77 -5.92 -14.48
N ASP A 118 -1.12 -5.88 -15.75
CA ASP A 118 -0.25 -5.93 -16.91
C ASP A 118 -0.40 -4.66 -17.77
N SER A 119 -0.94 -3.59 -17.17
CA SER A 119 -1.19 -2.32 -17.82
C SER A 119 -0.58 -1.15 -17.05
N TYR A 120 -0.26 -0.07 -17.75
CA TYR A 120 0.20 1.17 -17.14
C TYR A 120 0.08 2.34 -18.11
N ALA A 121 0.04 3.54 -17.54
CA ALA A 121 0.13 4.77 -18.31
C ALA A 121 1.57 5.04 -18.77
N VAL A 122 1.71 5.57 -19.97
CA VAL A 122 2.97 6.05 -20.55
C VAL A 122 2.83 7.54 -20.83
N ILE A 123 3.80 8.32 -20.35
CA ILE A 123 3.93 9.74 -20.63
C ILE A 123 5.10 9.91 -21.59
N GLU A 124 4.85 10.49 -22.76
CA GLU A 124 5.87 10.88 -23.71
C GLU A 124 5.88 12.41 -23.81
N VAL A 125 7.04 13.02 -23.56
CA VAL A 125 7.30 14.43 -23.88
C VAL A 125 8.33 14.46 -24.98
N LYS A 126 8.02 15.15 -26.07
CA LYS A 126 8.92 15.30 -27.20
C LYS A 126 8.73 16.64 -27.89
N ASP A 127 9.82 17.38 -28.07
CA ASP A 127 9.82 18.70 -28.72
C ASP A 127 8.77 19.64 -28.07
N GLY A 128 8.65 19.58 -26.75
CA GLY A 128 7.66 20.36 -25.98
C GLY A 128 6.20 19.90 -26.13
N ASN A 129 5.94 18.73 -26.70
CA ASN A 129 4.60 18.16 -26.83
C ASN A 129 4.43 16.88 -26.02
N TYR A 130 3.26 16.74 -25.40
CA TYR A 130 2.87 15.64 -24.55
C TYR A 130 1.97 14.66 -25.31
N ASN A 131 2.29 13.38 -25.21
CA ASN A 131 1.42 12.27 -25.60
C ASN A 131 1.28 11.28 -24.44
N PHE A 132 0.10 10.72 -24.32
CA PHE A 132 -0.26 9.78 -23.27
C PHE A 132 -0.79 8.50 -23.88
N TYR A 133 -0.42 7.36 -23.32
CA TYR A 133 -0.87 6.05 -23.77
C TYR A 133 -1.24 5.19 -22.57
N LEU A 134 -2.31 4.42 -22.68
CA LEU A 134 -2.53 3.26 -21.83
C LEU A 134 -1.90 2.05 -22.52
N ARG A 135 -0.82 1.51 -21.94
CA ARG A 135 -0.06 0.37 -22.49
C ARG A 135 -0.46 -0.91 -21.79
N PHE A 136 -0.83 -1.93 -22.57
CA PHE A 136 -0.98 -3.32 -22.13
C PHE A 136 0.26 -4.10 -22.52
N LEU A 137 1.02 -4.58 -21.54
CA LEU A 137 2.22 -5.38 -21.74
C LEU A 137 1.84 -6.84 -21.96
N LEU A 138 2.34 -7.42 -23.07
CA LEU A 138 2.06 -8.81 -23.44
C LEU A 138 3.33 -9.66 -23.51
N ASP A 139 4.46 -9.08 -23.92
CA ASP A 139 5.78 -9.72 -23.94
C ASP A 139 5.81 -11.11 -24.60
N GLY A 140 5.13 -11.23 -25.75
CA GLY A 140 5.02 -12.47 -26.50
C GLY A 140 3.95 -13.45 -25.99
N GLU A 141 3.20 -13.09 -24.95
CA GLU A 141 2.14 -13.95 -24.40
C GLU A 141 0.75 -13.52 -24.85
N LYS A 142 -0.12 -14.51 -25.04
CA LYS A 142 -1.54 -14.25 -25.26
C LYS A 142 -2.15 -13.68 -23.97
N PRO A 143 -2.92 -12.59 -24.03
CA PRO A 143 -3.56 -12.05 -22.83
C PRO A 143 -4.52 -13.08 -22.23
N TYR A 144 -4.53 -13.19 -20.91
CA TYR A 144 -5.40 -14.13 -20.18
C TYR A 144 -6.85 -13.66 -20.08
N GLU A 145 -7.13 -12.43 -20.50
CA GLU A 145 -8.45 -11.84 -20.63
C GLU A 145 -8.45 -10.72 -21.68
N ALA A 146 -9.61 -10.15 -22.00
CA ALA A 146 -9.67 -9.03 -22.93
C ALA A 146 -9.04 -7.76 -22.33
N LEU A 147 -8.40 -6.96 -23.19
CA LEU A 147 -7.86 -5.66 -22.79
C LEU A 147 -9.03 -4.68 -22.67
N THR A 148 -9.33 -4.21 -21.46
CA THR A 148 -10.48 -3.33 -21.23
C THR A 148 -10.14 -2.18 -20.30
N PHE A 149 -10.71 -1.01 -20.61
CA PHE A 149 -10.66 0.17 -19.75
C PHE A 149 -11.89 1.05 -19.98
N GLU A 150 -12.17 1.91 -19.00
CA GLU A 150 -13.26 2.88 -19.04
C GLU A 150 -12.70 4.30 -18.92
N LEU A 151 -13.24 5.24 -19.70
CA LEU A 151 -13.02 6.67 -19.52
C LEU A 151 -14.26 7.28 -18.86
N HIS A 152 -14.09 7.78 -17.64
CA HIS A 152 -15.13 8.46 -16.89
C HIS A 152 -14.94 9.96 -17.05
N MET A 153 -15.84 10.62 -17.77
CA MET A 153 -15.76 12.04 -18.11
C MET A 153 -16.21 12.93 -16.95
N LEU A 154 -15.48 14.02 -16.69
CA LEU A 154 -15.75 14.99 -15.64
C LEU A 154 -16.15 16.35 -16.24
N GLU A 155 -17.08 17.04 -15.58
CA GLU A 155 -17.67 18.29 -16.05
C GLU A 155 -17.70 19.35 -14.95
N GLY A 156 -17.78 20.63 -15.36
CA GLY A 156 -17.96 21.75 -14.44
C GLY A 156 -16.90 21.83 -13.34
N LYS A 157 -17.35 21.94 -12.09
CA LYS A 157 -16.49 22.07 -10.91
C LYS A 157 -15.74 20.78 -10.55
N ASP A 158 -16.14 19.64 -11.11
CA ASP A 158 -15.53 18.34 -10.82
C ASP A 158 -14.28 18.09 -11.68
N LYS A 159 -13.88 19.03 -12.54
CA LYS A 159 -12.63 18.97 -13.34
C LYS A 159 -11.37 19.18 -12.48
N THR A 160 -11.24 18.42 -11.39
CA THR A 160 -10.13 18.44 -10.42
C THR A 160 -9.67 17.01 -10.14
N TYR A 161 -8.49 16.84 -9.55
CA TYR A 161 -8.04 15.51 -9.10
C TYR A 161 -8.93 14.95 -7.98
N SER A 162 -9.55 15.80 -7.15
CA SER A 162 -10.55 15.38 -6.17
C SER A 162 -11.81 14.83 -6.85
N GLY A 163 -12.29 15.49 -7.91
CA GLY A 163 -13.40 14.97 -8.72
C GLY A 163 -13.10 13.61 -9.34
N MET A 164 -11.88 13.42 -9.87
CA MET A 164 -11.42 12.12 -10.36
C MET A 164 -11.39 11.06 -9.26
N GLY A 165 -10.92 11.43 -8.06
CA GLY A 165 -10.87 10.53 -6.91
C GLY A 165 -12.27 10.10 -6.45
N ARG A 166 -13.24 11.03 -6.45
CA ARG A 166 -14.65 10.71 -6.15
C ARG A 166 -15.26 9.75 -7.18
N GLU A 167 -14.99 9.93 -8.47
CA GLU A 167 -15.50 8.99 -9.49
C GLU A 167 -14.85 7.61 -9.37
N TYR A 168 -13.54 7.54 -9.10
CA TYR A 168 -12.91 6.25 -8.86
C TYR A 168 -13.41 5.59 -7.56
N ARG A 169 -13.65 6.36 -6.49
CA ARG A 169 -14.31 5.86 -5.27
C ARG A 169 -15.68 5.26 -5.57
N LYS A 170 -16.50 5.94 -6.38
CA LYS A 170 -17.80 5.43 -6.82
C LYS A 170 -17.65 4.10 -7.58
N PHE A 171 -16.65 3.99 -8.45
CA PHE A 171 -16.31 2.74 -9.13
C PHE A 171 -15.94 1.64 -8.13
N GLN A 172 -15.06 1.90 -7.15
CA GLN A 172 -14.68 0.92 -6.13
C GLN A 172 -15.88 0.46 -5.29
N LEU A 173 -16.74 1.38 -4.85
CA LEU A 173 -17.96 1.06 -4.09
C LEU A 173 -18.92 0.19 -4.90
N ALA A 174 -19.10 0.47 -6.20
CA ALA A 174 -19.89 -0.37 -7.10
C ALA A 174 -19.29 -1.77 -7.29
N ASN A 175 -17.98 -1.93 -7.09
CA ASN A 175 -17.24 -3.19 -7.17
C ASN A 175 -17.03 -3.87 -5.79
N GLY A 176 -17.87 -3.51 -4.82
CA GLY A 176 -18.01 -4.24 -3.56
C GLY A 176 -17.11 -3.76 -2.43
N PHE A 177 -16.39 -2.65 -2.59
CA PHE A 177 -15.86 -1.92 -1.44
C PHE A 177 -17.01 -1.39 -0.58
N ARG A 178 -16.79 -1.32 0.73
CA ARG A 178 -17.80 -0.85 1.71
C ARG A 178 -17.17 0.16 2.64
N THR A 179 -17.94 1.17 3.03
CA THR A 179 -17.48 2.16 4.01
C THR A 179 -17.26 1.51 5.38
N ILE A 180 -16.47 2.16 6.23
CA ILE A 180 -16.29 1.77 7.63
C ILE A 180 -17.66 1.73 8.33
N ARG A 181 -18.51 2.75 8.08
CA ARG A 181 -19.87 2.82 8.63
C ARG A 181 -20.74 1.64 8.18
N ASP A 182 -20.69 1.27 6.90
CA ASP A 182 -21.48 0.15 6.38
C ASP A 182 -20.99 -1.20 6.87
N LYS A 183 -19.67 -1.35 7.08
CA LYS A 183 -19.08 -2.58 7.62
C LYS A 183 -19.57 -2.83 9.05
N ASN A 184 -19.74 -1.77 9.87
CA ASN A 184 -20.20 -1.82 11.25
C ASN A 184 -19.48 -2.91 12.08
N ASP A 185 -18.15 -2.92 11.97
CA ASP A 185 -17.27 -3.92 12.54
C ASP A 185 -16.52 -3.34 13.76
N GLU A 186 -16.58 -4.02 14.90
CA GLU A 186 -16.01 -3.51 16.15
C GLU A 186 -14.48 -3.39 16.10
N GLU A 187 -13.79 -4.31 15.42
CA GLU A 187 -12.33 -4.28 15.32
C GLU A 187 -11.87 -3.15 14.37
N LEU A 188 -12.61 -2.92 13.29
CA LEU A 188 -12.37 -1.79 12.39
C LEU A 188 -12.67 -0.45 13.08
N ASN A 189 -13.73 -0.36 13.89
CA ASN A 189 -14.02 0.85 14.66
C ASN A 189 -12.92 1.12 15.68
N PHE A 190 -12.48 0.10 16.41
CA PHE A 190 -11.34 0.25 17.33
C PHE A 190 -10.08 0.67 16.58
N CYS A 191 -9.80 0.08 15.41
CA CYS A 191 -8.70 0.47 14.53
C CYS A 191 -8.78 1.95 14.13
N ALA A 192 -9.93 2.43 13.66
CA ALA A 192 -10.14 3.82 13.27
C ALA A 192 -10.00 4.82 14.44
N GLU A 193 -10.30 4.40 15.67
CA GLU A 193 -10.33 5.27 16.85
C GLU A 193 -9.09 5.16 17.75
N SER A 194 -8.09 4.36 17.38
CA SER A 194 -6.93 4.06 18.22
C SER A 194 -5.61 4.51 17.60
N LEU A 195 -4.65 4.81 18.48
CA LEU A 195 -3.24 4.90 18.09
C LEU A 195 -2.73 3.50 17.70
N LEU A 196 -2.07 3.37 16.55
CA LEU A 196 -1.31 2.16 16.25
C LEU A 196 0.06 2.23 16.93
N VAL A 197 0.40 1.22 17.72
CA VAL A 197 1.70 1.05 18.36
C VAL A 197 2.34 -0.23 17.82
N ARG A 198 3.27 -0.09 16.87
CA ARG A 198 4.07 -1.22 16.38
C ARG A 198 5.32 -1.37 17.24
N ILE A 199 5.67 -2.61 17.58
CA ILE A 199 6.87 -2.89 18.39
C ILE A 199 7.65 -4.03 17.75
N ARG A 200 8.89 -3.74 17.33
CA ARG A 200 9.81 -4.77 16.84
C ARG A 200 10.57 -5.37 18.01
N HIS A 201 10.33 -6.65 18.26
CA HIS A 201 10.87 -7.39 19.40
C HIS A 201 12.29 -7.91 19.18
N GLY A 202 12.55 -8.49 18.00
CA GLY A 202 13.87 -9.03 17.68
C GLY A 202 14.04 -9.28 16.19
N TRP A 203 15.30 -9.35 15.76
CA TRP A 203 15.69 -9.62 14.38
C TRP A 203 17.13 -10.17 14.30
N LYS A 204 17.43 -10.92 13.25
CA LYS A 204 18.82 -11.25 12.87
C LYS A 204 19.40 -10.11 12.03
N PRO A 205 20.74 -10.02 11.81
CA PRO A 205 21.34 -8.93 11.06
C PRO A 205 20.68 -8.69 9.68
N VAL A 206 20.36 -7.43 9.41
CA VAL A 206 19.85 -6.94 8.12
C VAL A 206 20.76 -5.80 7.66
N PRO A 207 21.34 -5.84 6.45
CA PRO A 207 21.25 -6.92 5.48
C PRO A 207 21.89 -8.23 6.00
N CYS A 208 21.33 -9.38 5.63
CA CYS A 208 21.92 -10.67 5.99
C CYS A 208 23.26 -10.90 5.28
N SER A 209 24.20 -11.57 5.95
CA SER A 209 25.47 -12.01 5.36
C SER A 209 25.45 -13.47 4.89
N VAL A 210 24.45 -14.24 5.31
CA VAL A 210 24.28 -15.66 4.95
C VAL A 210 22.93 -15.82 4.26
N PHE A 211 22.97 -16.14 2.96
CA PHE A 211 21.78 -16.18 2.11
C PHE A 211 21.01 -17.49 2.24
N GLU A 212 21.72 -18.61 2.36
CA GLU A 212 21.13 -19.93 2.58
C GLU A 212 21.52 -20.37 3.99
N GLN A 213 20.65 -20.13 4.96
CA GLN A 213 20.94 -20.36 6.38
C GLN A 213 20.65 -21.81 6.76
N THR A 214 21.45 -22.38 7.67
CA THR A 214 21.22 -23.67 8.34
C THR A 214 21.16 -23.42 9.85
N PRO A 215 20.70 -24.39 10.68
CA PRO A 215 20.77 -24.23 12.14
C PRO A 215 22.18 -23.87 12.67
N GLU A 216 23.22 -24.29 11.96
CA GLU A 216 24.63 -24.02 12.30
C GLU A 216 25.12 -22.66 11.79
N THR A 217 24.57 -22.14 10.68
CA THR A 217 25.01 -20.89 10.04
C THR A 217 24.06 -19.72 10.24
N GLU A 218 22.87 -19.96 10.81
CA GLU A 218 21.90 -18.92 11.16
C GLU A 218 22.51 -17.94 12.19
N PRO A 219 22.56 -16.64 11.86
CA PRO A 219 23.07 -15.64 12.80
C PRO A 219 22.24 -15.57 14.10
N PRO A 220 22.85 -15.15 15.22
CA PRO A 220 22.10 -14.91 16.45
C PRO A 220 21.08 -13.78 16.25
N MET A 221 19.92 -13.91 16.89
CA MET A 221 18.90 -12.88 16.92
C MET A 221 19.27 -11.83 17.98
N HIS A 222 19.14 -10.55 17.64
CA HIS A 222 19.13 -9.45 18.59
C HIS A 222 17.74 -9.34 19.22
N VAL A 223 17.68 -9.28 20.56
CA VAL A 223 16.46 -8.98 21.32
C VAL A 223 16.46 -7.50 21.65
N ALA A 224 15.50 -6.76 21.11
CA ALA A 224 15.32 -5.32 21.33
C ALA A 224 14.28 -5.03 22.41
N CYS A 225 13.17 -5.77 22.43
CA CYS A 225 12.09 -5.55 23.38
C CYS A 225 11.44 -6.88 23.78
N THR A 226 11.36 -7.19 25.07
CA THR A 226 10.68 -8.39 25.58
C THR A 226 9.19 -8.14 25.81
N PHE A 227 8.39 -9.20 25.96
CA PHE A 227 6.96 -9.04 26.29
C PHE A 227 6.74 -8.33 27.65
N SER A 228 7.66 -8.50 28.61
CA SER A 228 7.56 -7.77 29.89
C SER A 228 7.79 -6.28 29.74
N GLN A 229 8.71 -5.85 28.87
CA GLN A 229 8.93 -4.42 28.58
C GLN A 229 7.70 -3.81 27.89
N VAL A 230 7.05 -4.55 26.98
CA VAL A 230 5.80 -4.05 26.36
C VAL A 230 4.69 -3.84 27.39
N ILE A 231 4.58 -4.70 28.41
CA ILE A 231 3.66 -4.49 29.54
C ILE A 231 3.96 -3.16 30.26
N GLU A 232 5.23 -2.81 30.45
CA GLU A 232 5.64 -1.54 31.06
C GLU A 232 5.26 -0.34 30.18
N ILE A 233 5.46 -0.44 28.87
CA ILE A 233 5.03 0.57 27.89
C ILE A 233 3.51 0.77 27.95
N MET A 234 2.72 -0.32 27.92
CA MET A 234 1.25 -0.25 28.00
C MET A 234 0.77 0.45 29.27
N ARG A 235 1.37 0.12 30.42
CA ARG A 235 1.06 0.78 31.71
C ARG A 235 1.42 2.25 31.69
N SER A 236 2.56 2.61 31.09
CA SER A 236 2.99 3.99 30.91
C SER A 236 2.00 4.77 30.03
N TYR A 237 1.57 4.19 28.92
CA TYR A 237 0.58 4.77 28.01
C TYR A 237 -0.75 5.01 28.72
N LYS A 238 -1.22 4.03 29.51
CA LYS A 238 -2.48 4.17 30.24
C LYS A 238 -2.39 5.28 31.29
N ALA A 239 -1.26 5.36 32.01
CA ALA A 239 -1.02 6.42 32.98
C ALA A 239 -0.91 7.83 32.33
N ALA A 240 -0.51 7.90 31.06
CA ALA A 240 -0.43 9.14 30.29
C ALA A 240 -1.76 9.57 29.64
N GLY A 241 -2.84 8.79 29.81
CA GLY A 241 -4.17 9.11 29.29
C GLY A 241 -4.40 8.68 27.85
N ILE A 242 -3.61 7.74 27.32
CA ILE A 242 -3.91 7.10 26.04
C ILE A 242 -4.96 6.02 26.31
N ASP A 243 -6.22 6.24 25.92
CA ASP A 243 -7.30 5.32 26.27
C ASP A 243 -7.55 4.22 25.24
N LYS A 244 -7.17 4.44 23.98
CA LYS A 244 -7.30 3.47 22.88
C LYS A 244 -5.99 3.32 22.10
N ALA A 245 -5.41 2.13 22.17
CA ALA A 245 -4.22 1.76 21.41
C ALA A 245 -4.28 0.30 20.94
N ASP A 246 -3.79 0.06 19.74
CA ASP A 246 -3.59 -1.26 19.13
C ASP A 246 -2.09 -1.57 19.08
N PHE A 247 -1.66 -2.57 19.84
CA PHE A 247 -0.27 -2.99 19.93
C PHE A 247 0.01 -4.11 18.93
N SER A 248 0.70 -3.78 17.84
CA SER A 248 1.08 -4.75 16.80
C SER A 248 2.50 -5.27 17.03
N LEU A 249 2.61 -6.54 17.40
CA LEU A 249 3.88 -7.16 17.75
C LEU A 249 4.59 -7.65 16.49
N VAL A 250 5.82 -7.18 16.27
CA VAL A 250 6.65 -7.48 15.10
C VAL A 250 7.87 -8.29 15.53
N GLY A 251 8.15 -9.41 14.84
CA GLY A 251 9.26 -10.29 15.23
C GLY A 251 9.09 -10.94 16.60
N TRP A 252 7.84 -11.21 16.99
CA TRP A 252 7.47 -11.95 18.21
C TRP A 252 7.74 -13.46 18.09
N ASN A 253 7.88 -13.92 16.86
CA ASN A 253 7.90 -15.30 16.42
C ASN A 253 9.33 -15.85 16.30
N ILE A 254 9.49 -17.16 16.04
CA ILE A 254 10.81 -17.82 16.05
C ILE A 254 11.87 -17.06 15.24
N LYS A 255 12.97 -16.70 15.91
CA LYS A 255 14.10 -15.95 15.34
C LYS A 255 13.76 -14.56 14.78
N GLY A 256 12.64 -14.00 15.22
CA GLY A 256 12.31 -12.60 15.06
C GLY A 256 11.84 -12.22 13.65
N HIS A 257 11.80 -10.91 13.42
CA HIS A 257 11.29 -10.32 12.19
C HIS A 257 12.07 -10.78 10.97
N ASP A 258 11.35 -11.22 9.94
CA ASP A 258 11.88 -11.85 8.73
C ASP A 258 12.85 -13.00 9.01
N GLY A 259 12.70 -13.66 10.16
CA GLY A 259 13.67 -14.66 10.62
C GLY A 259 13.57 -15.98 9.87
N ARG A 260 12.36 -16.57 9.82
CA ARG A 260 12.15 -17.94 9.31
C ARG A 260 10.82 -18.16 8.60
N TRP A 261 10.20 -17.15 7.98
CA TRP A 261 9.00 -17.38 7.15
C TRP A 261 9.19 -18.54 6.13
N PRO A 262 8.21 -19.42 5.89
CA PRO A 262 6.85 -19.44 6.46
C PRO A 262 6.73 -20.15 7.82
N GLN A 263 7.83 -20.46 8.51
CA GLN A 263 7.80 -20.97 9.88
C GLN A 263 7.51 -19.83 10.85
N ILE A 264 6.25 -19.71 11.27
CA ILE A 264 5.82 -18.72 12.26
C ILE A 264 6.21 -19.19 13.68
N LEU A 265 5.81 -20.39 14.07
CA LEU A 265 5.94 -20.88 15.45
C LEU A 265 7.24 -21.66 15.70
N PRO A 266 7.68 -21.78 16.98
CA PRO A 266 7.06 -21.29 18.22
C PRO A 266 7.17 -19.76 18.45
N VAL A 267 6.51 -19.26 19.50
CA VAL A 267 6.82 -17.94 20.09
C VAL A 267 8.27 -17.94 20.54
N GLU A 268 9.00 -16.85 20.30
CA GLU A 268 10.43 -16.80 20.60
C GLU A 268 10.71 -16.78 22.12
N GLU A 269 11.39 -17.83 22.60
CA GLU A 269 11.68 -18.04 24.03
C GLU A 269 12.46 -16.88 24.65
N SER A 270 13.40 -16.29 23.91
CA SER A 270 14.22 -15.17 24.41
C SER A 270 13.42 -13.87 24.65
N LEU A 271 12.19 -13.78 24.16
CA LEU A 271 11.27 -12.65 24.42
C LEU A 271 10.37 -12.88 25.65
N GLY A 272 10.39 -14.09 26.22
CA GLY A 272 9.51 -14.54 27.29
C GLY A 272 8.61 -15.73 26.93
N GLY A 273 8.71 -16.25 25.69
CA GLY A 273 7.96 -17.43 25.24
C GLY A 273 6.45 -17.23 25.22
N GLU A 274 5.71 -18.32 25.02
CA GLU A 274 4.25 -18.30 24.92
C GLU A 274 3.58 -17.80 26.22
N GLU A 275 4.13 -18.14 27.39
CA GLU A 275 3.60 -17.70 28.68
C GLU A 275 3.73 -16.18 28.86
N GLY A 276 4.86 -15.60 28.46
CA GLY A 276 5.09 -14.16 28.46
C GLY A 276 4.16 -13.43 27.50
N LEU A 277 3.91 -13.99 26.31
CA LEU A 277 2.98 -13.43 25.34
C LEU A 277 1.54 -13.43 25.85
N LYS A 278 1.06 -14.56 26.40
CA LYS A 278 -0.29 -14.65 26.98
C LYS A 278 -0.50 -13.65 28.11
N LYS A 279 0.49 -13.52 29.00
CA LYS A 279 0.47 -12.50 30.06
C LYS A 279 0.40 -11.07 29.52
N LEU A 280 1.11 -10.77 28.44
CA LEU A 280 1.03 -9.45 27.78
C LEU A 280 -0.38 -9.20 27.25
N ILE A 281 -0.98 -10.17 26.57
CA ILE A 281 -2.35 -10.07 26.03
C ILE A 281 -3.36 -9.86 27.16
N ASP A 282 -3.26 -10.59 28.26
CA ASP A 282 -4.14 -10.43 29.42
C ASP A 282 -4.05 -9.01 30.00
N VAL A 283 -2.83 -8.49 30.18
CA VAL A 283 -2.63 -7.11 30.68
C VAL A 283 -3.14 -6.07 29.69
N ALA A 284 -2.99 -6.30 28.38
CA ALA A 284 -3.54 -5.40 27.37
C ALA A 284 -5.07 -5.31 27.49
N HIS A 285 -5.75 -6.44 27.65
CA HIS A 285 -7.20 -6.48 27.87
C HIS A 285 -7.62 -5.78 29.17
N GLU A 286 -6.88 -5.97 30.27
CA GLU A 286 -7.11 -5.24 31.53
C GLU A 286 -7.01 -3.72 31.37
N LEU A 287 -6.13 -3.24 30.47
CA LEU A 287 -5.92 -1.82 30.19
C LEU A 287 -6.88 -1.25 29.13
N GLY A 288 -7.64 -2.11 28.44
CA GLY A 288 -8.54 -1.73 27.36
C GLY A 288 -7.87 -1.61 25.98
N TYR A 289 -6.71 -2.23 25.79
CA TYR A 289 -5.97 -2.24 24.53
C TYR A 289 -6.17 -3.54 23.74
N LYS A 290 -5.85 -3.46 22.44
CA LYS A 290 -5.79 -4.63 21.54
C LYS A 290 -4.34 -5.05 21.32
N VAL A 291 -4.14 -6.33 21.04
CA VAL A 291 -2.85 -6.89 20.65
C VAL A 291 -3.01 -7.67 19.37
N THR A 292 -2.35 -7.19 18.33
CA THR A 292 -2.24 -7.81 17.02
C THR A 292 -0.82 -8.31 16.80
N CYS A 293 -0.60 -9.07 15.73
CA CYS A 293 0.73 -9.56 15.39
C CYS A 293 1.03 -9.43 13.90
N HIS A 294 2.31 -9.33 13.61
CA HIS A 294 2.88 -9.37 12.25
C HIS A 294 3.14 -10.82 11.85
N THR A 295 2.65 -11.17 10.67
CA THR A 295 3.00 -12.38 9.92
C THR A 295 3.39 -12.00 8.50
N ASN A 296 3.90 -12.97 7.74
CA ASN A 296 4.21 -12.80 6.32
C ASN A 296 3.81 -14.08 5.59
N SER A 297 3.10 -13.94 4.47
CA SER A 297 2.64 -15.07 3.65
C SER A 297 3.28 -15.10 2.25
N THR A 298 4.19 -14.17 1.97
CA THR A 298 4.85 -14.03 0.66
C THR A 298 6.25 -14.60 0.66
N ASP A 299 6.98 -14.49 1.76
CA ASP A 299 8.40 -14.83 1.81
C ASP A 299 8.64 -16.24 2.35
N ALA A 300 9.62 -16.92 1.75
CA ALA A 300 10.11 -18.21 2.18
C ALA A 300 11.63 -18.22 2.28
N TYR A 301 12.12 -18.68 3.42
CA TYR A 301 13.55 -18.87 3.69
C TYR A 301 13.85 -20.36 3.84
N ASN A 302 14.98 -20.80 3.28
CA ASN A 302 15.38 -22.21 3.25
C ASN A 302 15.55 -22.83 4.65
N ILE A 303 15.80 -22.02 5.68
CA ILE A 303 15.95 -22.41 7.08
C ILE A 303 14.62 -22.77 7.76
N ALA A 304 13.48 -22.36 7.19
CA ALA A 304 12.17 -22.66 7.74
C ALA A 304 11.91 -24.17 7.71
N ASN A 305 11.39 -24.74 8.81
CA ASN A 305 11.14 -26.18 8.89
C ASN A 305 10.05 -26.69 7.93
N ASN A 306 9.22 -25.79 7.42
CA ASN A 306 8.15 -26.02 6.45
C ASN A 306 8.46 -25.38 5.09
N PHE A 307 9.73 -25.10 4.79
CA PHE A 307 10.15 -24.67 3.47
C PHE A 307 10.00 -25.81 2.45
N ASP A 308 9.19 -25.58 1.42
CA ASP A 308 9.12 -26.45 0.23
C ASP A 308 9.35 -25.62 -1.04
N LYS A 309 10.31 -26.05 -1.86
CA LYS A 309 10.60 -25.41 -3.15
C LYS A 309 9.42 -25.54 -4.13
N ASN A 310 8.61 -26.59 -3.96
CA ASN A 310 7.41 -26.79 -4.76
C ASN A 310 6.32 -25.76 -4.47
N ASP A 311 6.43 -24.98 -3.39
CA ASP A 311 5.47 -23.91 -3.07
C ASP A 311 5.85 -22.56 -3.68
N LEU A 312 7.03 -22.44 -4.30
CA LEU A 312 7.56 -21.17 -4.76
C LEU A 312 6.99 -20.75 -6.13
N VAL A 313 6.86 -19.44 -6.35
CA VAL A 313 6.60 -18.88 -7.68
C VAL A 313 7.71 -19.29 -8.64
N VAL A 314 7.31 -19.74 -9.82
CA VAL A 314 8.22 -20.09 -10.92
C VAL A 314 8.01 -19.10 -12.06
N ASP A 315 9.08 -18.52 -12.60
CA ASP A 315 9.03 -17.58 -13.72
C ASP A 315 8.91 -18.30 -15.08
N ARG A 316 8.77 -17.51 -16.16
CA ARG A 316 8.66 -18.02 -17.55
C ARG A 316 9.84 -18.87 -18.01
N ASN A 317 11.01 -18.73 -17.38
CA ASN A 317 12.22 -19.48 -17.71
C ASN A 317 12.34 -20.77 -16.88
N GLY A 318 11.43 -21.00 -15.92
CA GLY A 318 11.47 -22.15 -15.02
C GLY A 318 12.30 -21.91 -13.76
N GLU A 319 12.71 -20.68 -13.48
CA GLU A 319 13.50 -20.34 -12.30
C GLU A 319 12.60 -19.92 -11.13
N TYR A 320 13.02 -20.20 -9.90
CA TYR A 320 12.29 -19.79 -8.71
C TYR A 320 12.43 -18.28 -8.48
N ASN A 321 11.31 -17.61 -8.25
CA ASN A 321 11.30 -16.20 -7.94
C ASN A 321 11.83 -15.94 -6.51
N TRP A 322 12.65 -14.91 -6.37
CA TRP A 322 13.16 -14.43 -5.09
C TRP A 322 13.39 -12.92 -5.19
N ARG A 323 13.31 -12.22 -4.05
CA ARG A 323 13.54 -10.77 -3.97
C ARG A 323 15.02 -10.48 -3.87
N ASP A 324 15.51 -9.49 -4.61
CA ASP A 324 16.84 -8.89 -4.39
C ASP A 324 16.82 -7.99 -3.13
N ALA A 325 16.46 -8.60 -2.01
CA ALA A 325 16.38 -7.98 -0.69
C ALA A 325 16.99 -8.96 0.33
N TYR A 326 17.88 -8.43 1.17
CA TYR A 326 18.73 -9.23 2.06
C TYR A 326 18.16 -9.18 3.49
N TRP A 327 16.97 -9.76 3.68
CA TRP A 327 16.30 -9.76 4.97
C TRP A 327 16.91 -10.74 5.98
N ALA A 328 16.50 -10.66 7.24
CA ALA A 328 17.10 -11.39 8.36
C ALA A 328 17.24 -12.91 8.12
N GLY A 329 16.29 -13.52 7.40
CA GLY A 329 16.20 -14.94 7.11
C GLY A 329 17.11 -15.42 5.97
N GLY A 330 17.76 -14.51 5.24
CA GLY A 330 18.59 -14.83 4.09
C GLY A 330 17.92 -14.46 2.77
N LYS A 331 18.04 -15.34 1.77
CA LYS A 331 17.43 -15.19 0.46
C LYS A 331 15.92 -15.39 0.56
N ALA A 332 15.17 -14.31 0.33
CA ALA A 332 13.71 -14.32 0.38
C ALA A 332 13.11 -14.86 -0.93
N TYR A 333 12.87 -16.17 -1.00
CA TYR A 333 12.07 -16.77 -2.07
C TYR A 333 10.61 -16.34 -1.97
N GLN A 334 9.87 -16.37 -3.08
CA GLN A 334 8.46 -15.97 -3.11
C GLN A 334 7.54 -17.18 -3.15
N ILE A 335 6.61 -17.29 -2.20
CA ILE A 335 5.58 -18.32 -2.15
C ILE A 335 4.49 -18.01 -3.18
N CYS A 336 4.07 -19.02 -3.94
CA CYS A 336 2.93 -18.92 -4.84
C CYS A 336 1.66 -18.63 -4.03
N PRO A 337 0.81 -17.66 -4.42
CA PRO A 337 -0.42 -17.32 -3.68
C PRO A 337 -1.34 -18.51 -3.38
N GLU A 338 -1.44 -19.49 -4.31
CA GLU A 338 -2.18 -20.75 -4.10
C GLU A 338 -1.60 -21.59 -2.95
N CYS A 339 -0.28 -21.63 -2.81
CA CYS A 339 0.39 -22.33 -1.72
C CYS A 339 0.36 -21.52 -0.43
N ALA A 340 0.47 -20.19 -0.51
CA ALA A 340 0.43 -19.29 0.63
C ALA A 340 -0.89 -19.43 1.40
N ILE A 341 -2.03 -19.53 0.71
CA ILE A 341 -3.31 -19.73 1.39
C ILE A 341 -3.43 -21.12 2.04
N ARG A 342 -2.86 -22.16 1.43
CA ARG A 342 -2.80 -23.49 2.05
C ARG A 342 -1.98 -23.43 3.35
N LEU A 343 -0.78 -22.85 3.30
CA LEU A 343 0.08 -22.67 4.47
C LEU A 343 -0.58 -21.80 5.55
N ALA A 344 -1.30 -20.75 5.16
CA ALA A 344 -2.07 -19.92 6.09
C ALA A 344 -3.16 -20.73 6.81
N LYS A 345 -3.91 -21.58 6.09
CA LYS A 345 -4.92 -22.48 6.67
C LYS A 345 -4.31 -23.53 7.62
N GLU A 346 -3.06 -23.91 7.41
CA GLU A 346 -2.33 -24.84 8.27
C GLU A 346 -1.77 -24.17 9.54
N THR A 347 -1.37 -22.89 9.46
CA THR A 347 -0.56 -22.23 10.51
C THR A 347 -1.31 -21.15 11.31
N LEU A 348 -2.18 -20.36 10.67
CA LEU A 348 -2.88 -19.25 11.34
C LEU A 348 -3.84 -19.67 12.45
N PRO A 349 -4.50 -20.85 12.42
CA PRO A 349 -5.30 -21.32 13.56
C PRO A 349 -4.48 -21.40 14.87
N ALA A 350 -3.26 -21.93 14.81
CA ALA A 350 -2.39 -22.00 15.98
C ALA A 350 -1.93 -20.60 16.44
N VAL A 351 -1.74 -19.66 15.52
CA VAL A 351 -1.47 -18.25 15.86
C VAL A 351 -2.68 -17.61 16.54
N LYS A 352 -3.90 -17.92 16.09
CA LYS A 352 -5.14 -17.44 16.71
C LYS A 352 -5.30 -17.96 18.13
N GLU A 353 -4.95 -19.21 18.40
CA GLU A 353 -5.00 -19.83 19.73
C GLU A 353 -4.10 -19.14 20.77
N LEU A 354 -3.11 -18.35 20.34
CA LEU A 354 -2.28 -17.53 21.25
C LEU A 354 -3.06 -16.37 21.90
N GLY A 355 -4.20 -15.97 21.32
CA GLY A 355 -5.08 -14.94 21.88
C GLY A 355 -5.07 -13.59 21.15
N PHE A 356 -4.39 -13.47 20.01
CA PHE A 356 -4.41 -12.23 19.22
C PHE A 356 -5.83 -11.88 18.70
N SER A 357 -6.15 -10.59 18.72
CA SER A 357 -7.41 -10.05 18.18
C SER A 357 -7.22 -8.63 17.64
N GLY A 358 -8.01 -8.26 16.64
CA GLY A 358 -7.92 -6.96 15.97
C GLY A 358 -7.49 -7.07 14.52
N THR A 359 -6.83 -6.04 14.00
CA THR A 359 -6.36 -6.01 12.61
C THR A 359 -5.03 -6.76 12.42
N HIS A 360 -5.11 -8.08 12.23
CA HIS A 360 -3.95 -8.95 12.01
C HIS A 360 -3.11 -8.47 10.82
N TYR A 361 -1.81 -8.28 11.04
CA TYR A 361 -0.93 -7.67 10.04
C TYR A 361 -0.27 -8.76 9.18
N ILE A 362 -0.52 -8.75 7.87
CA ILE A 362 0.09 -9.70 6.93
C ILE A 362 0.97 -8.95 5.94
N ASP A 363 2.29 -9.03 6.11
CA ASP A 363 3.26 -8.50 5.14
C ASP A 363 3.32 -9.38 3.88
N VAL A 364 3.68 -8.88 2.70
CA VAL A 364 3.81 -7.50 2.20
C VAL A 364 2.77 -7.26 1.09
N ILE A 365 1.65 -7.99 1.13
CA ILE A 365 0.79 -8.27 -0.03
C ILE A 365 0.36 -6.99 -0.77
N THR A 366 -0.02 -5.94 -0.05
CA THR A 366 -0.46 -4.65 -0.63
C THR A 366 0.70 -3.72 -1.07
N SER A 367 1.96 -4.15 -0.93
CA SER A 367 3.14 -3.46 -1.47
C SER A 367 3.61 -4.02 -2.81
N VAL A 368 3.12 -5.20 -3.21
CA VAL A 368 3.73 -5.99 -4.28
C VAL A 368 2.68 -6.34 -5.31
N MET A 369 3.01 -6.12 -6.58
CA MET A 369 2.11 -6.50 -7.67
C MET A 369 1.99 -8.03 -7.75
N PRO A 370 0.78 -8.56 -8.03
CA PRO A 370 0.58 -9.99 -8.24
C PRO A 370 1.55 -10.56 -9.30
N HIS A 371 2.08 -11.75 -9.03
CA HIS A 371 2.98 -12.46 -9.94
C HIS A 371 2.22 -13.48 -10.80
N THR A 372 2.68 -13.71 -12.03
CA THR A 372 2.35 -14.93 -12.77
C THR A 372 3.21 -16.08 -12.21
N CYS A 373 2.62 -17.25 -12.05
CA CYS A 373 3.34 -18.48 -11.69
C CYS A 373 3.24 -19.50 -12.83
N TYR A 374 4.39 -19.92 -13.35
CA TYR A 374 4.51 -20.90 -14.44
C TYR A 374 4.76 -22.33 -13.94
N SER A 375 4.65 -22.56 -12.63
CA SER A 375 4.76 -23.90 -12.05
C SER A 375 3.67 -24.80 -12.61
N LYS A 376 4.03 -26.04 -12.96
CA LYS A 376 3.05 -27.05 -13.40
C LYS A 376 2.14 -27.52 -12.26
N LEU A 377 2.53 -27.30 -11.01
CA LEU A 377 1.78 -27.73 -9.83
C LEU A 377 0.68 -26.73 -9.44
N HIS A 378 0.92 -25.43 -9.68
CA HIS A 378 0.04 -24.34 -9.26
C HIS A 378 0.13 -23.14 -10.23
N PRO A 379 -0.21 -23.34 -11.52
CA PRO A 379 -0.13 -22.26 -12.50
C PRO A 379 -1.13 -21.15 -12.16
N LEU A 380 -0.68 -19.89 -12.18
CA LEU A 380 -1.51 -18.72 -11.91
C LEU A 380 -1.18 -17.59 -12.88
N THR A 381 -2.22 -16.94 -13.41
CA THR A 381 -2.13 -15.60 -14.00
C THR A 381 -2.04 -14.54 -12.90
N ARG A 382 -1.63 -13.30 -13.23
CA ARG A 382 -1.64 -12.19 -12.26
C ARG A 382 -3.02 -11.96 -11.63
N ARG A 383 -4.10 -12.09 -12.41
CA ARG A 383 -5.47 -11.99 -11.88
C ARG A 383 -5.77 -13.07 -10.86
N GLN A 384 -5.49 -14.33 -11.19
CA GLN A 384 -5.70 -15.43 -10.25
C GLN A 384 -4.84 -15.29 -9.00
N SER A 385 -3.62 -14.78 -9.12
CA SER A 385 -2.78 -14.44 -7.96
C SER A 385 -3.42 -13.38 -7.05
N ALA A 386 -4.00 -12.31 -7.61
CA ALA A 386 -4.75 -11.32 -6.83
C ALA A 386 -6.00 -11.93 -6.15
N GLU A 387 -6.73 -12.80 -6.85
CA GLU A 387 -7.89 -13.52 -6.29
C GLU A 387 -7.47 -14.39 -5.10
N LYS A 388 -6.33 -15.06 -5.17
CA LYS A 388 -5.80 -15.89 -4.08
C LYS A 388 -5.37 -15.09 -2.87
N TRP A 389 -4.78 -13.91 -3.09
CA TRP A 389 -4.52 -12.99 -1.98
C TRP A 389 -5.80 -12.48 -1.32
N ASN A 390 -6.86 -12.20 -2.10
CA ASN A 390 -8.17 -11.87 -1.55
C ASN A 390 -8.75 -13.04 -0.72
N GLU A 391 -8.62 -14.27 -1.19
CA GLU A 391 -9.05 -15.48 -0.44
C GLU A 391 -8.27 -15.59 0.89
N LEU A 392 -6.98 -15.26 0.90
CA LEU A 392 -6.15 -15.30 2.11
C LEU A 392 -6.57 -14.22 3.11
N PHE A 393 -6.80 -12.99 2.65
CA PHE A 393 -7.27 -11.90 3.51
C PHE A 393 -8.65 -12.18 4.09
N ALA A 394 -9.58 -12.69 3.28
CA ALA A 394 -10.89 -13.11 3.77
C ALA A 394 -10.77 -14.18 4.87
N TYR A 395 -9.94 -15.21 4.65
CA TYR A 395 -9.72 -16.27 5.64
C TYR A 395 -9.08 -15.74 6.94
N ALA A 396 -8.03 -14.93 6.83
CA ALA A 396 -7.38 -14.37 8.01
C ALA A 396 -8.31 -13.41 8.77
N LYS A 397 -9.16 -12.66 8.07
CA LYS A 397 -10.18 -11.80 8.67
C LYS A 397 -11.20 -12.60 9.47
N GLU A 398 -11.64 -13.76 8.97
CA GLU A 398 -12.52 -14.66 9.72
C GLU A 398 -11.90 -15.14 11.04
N LEU A 399 -10.58 -15.34 11.08
CA LEU A 399 -9.87 -15.77 12.29
C LEU A 399 -9.65 -14.62 13.28
N PHE A 400 -9.21 -13.45 12.82
CA PHE A 400 -8.69 -12.39 13.69
C PHE A 400 -9.64 -11.20 13.90
N GLY A 401 -10.65 -11.04 13.03
CA GLY A 401 -11.63 -9.95 13.06
C GLY A 401 -11.31 -8.83 12.07
N GLY A 402 -10.03 -8.52 11.84
CA GLY A 402 -9.62 -7.55 10.83
C GLY A 402 -8.25 -7.86 10.24
N ILE A 403 -7.91 -7.14 9.17
CA ILE A 403 -6.64 -7.24 8.46
C ILE A 403 -5.97 -5.89 8.34
N SER A 404 -4.67 -5.87 8.62
CA SER A 404 -3.81 -4.77 8.22
C SER A 404 -2.70 -5.26 7.28
N CYS A 405 -2.19 -4.37 6.46
CA CYS A 405 -1.11 -4.66 5.53
C CYS A 405 -0.20 -3.44 5.36
N GLU A 406 0.83 -3.57 4.54
CA GLU A 406 1.90 -2.59 4.47
C GLU A 406 1.53 -1.32 3.70
N ASN A 407 0.88 -1.44 2.52
CA ASN A 407 0.88 -0.37 1.52
C ASN A 407 -0.40 -0.26 0.66
N ALA A 408 -0.36 0.50 -0.43
CA ALA A 408 -1.52 1.08 -1.09
C ALA A 408 -2.09 0.31 -2.29
N CYS A 409 -1.48 -0.79 -2.75
CA CYS A 409 -1.96 -1.48 -3.95
C CYS A 409 -3.36 -2.06 -3.71
N ASP A 410 -4.33 -1.67 -4.55
CA ASP A 410 -5.74 -1.88 -4.24
C ASP A 410 -6.31 -3.26 -4.57
N HIS A 411 -5.50 -4.11 -5.20
CA HIS A 411 -5.84 -5.47 -5.64
C HIS A 411 -6.39 -6.38 -4.52
N THR A 412 -6.09 -6.08 -3.26
CA THR A 412 -6.54 -6.83 -2.07
C THR A 412 -7.16 -5.96 -0.97
N LEU A 413 -7.43 -4.67 -1.23
CA LEU A 413 -7.89 -3.74 -0.19
C LEU A 413 -9.35 -3.93 0.25
N LYS A 414 -10.15 -4.70 -0.48
CA LYS A 414 -11.58 -4.90 -0.16
C LYS A 414 -11.79 -5.45 1.26
N ASP A 415 -10.94 -6.38 1.68
CA ASP A 415 -10.96 -6.96 3.02
C ASP A 415 -9.89 -6.42 3.97
N CYS A 416 -9.06 -5.48 3.50
CA CYS A 416 -8.08 -4.78 4.33
C CYS A 416 -8.75 -3.64 5.13
N ASN A 417 -8.47 -3.57 6.44
CA ASN A 417 -8.99 -2.54 7.33
C ASN A 417 -8.02 -1.37 7.48
N PHE A 418 -6.71 -1.63 7.43
CA PHE A 418 -5.67 -0.62 7.63
C PHE A 418 -4.43 -0.88 6.77
N VAL A 419 -3.86 0.19 6.20
CA VAL A 419 -2.54 0.17 5.54
C VAL A 419 -1.53 1.03 6.30
N LEU A 420 -0.33 0.49 6.54
CA LEU A 420 0.69 1.13 7.38
C LEU A 420 1.23 2.43 6.81
N TYR A 421 1.48 2.48 5.51
CA TYR A 421 1.75 3.71 4.80
C TYR A 421 1.27 3.60 3.37
N VAL A 422 0.57 4.61 2.85
CA VAL A 422 0.15 4.63 1.44
C VAL A 422 1.34 4.81 0.49
N SER A 423 2.43 5.41 0.98
CA SER A 423 3.60 5.71 0.15
C SER A 423 4.92 5.75 0.92
N PHE A 424 6.01 5.41 0.22
CA PHE A 424 7.38 5.69 0.64
C PHE A 424 7.88 7.08 0.21
N PHE A 425 6.98 8.03 -0.04
CA PHE A 425 7.31 9.39 -0.47
C PHE A 425 8.15 10.12 0.58
N ASN A 426 9.28 10.66 0.11
CA ASN A 426 10.29 11.36 0.91
C ASN A 426 10.30 12.88 0.65
N GLY A 427 9.44 13.39 -0.25
CA GLY A 427 9.41 14.79 -0.68
C GLY A 427 9.98 15.03 -2.08
N GLU A 428 10.60 14.02 -2.71
CA GLU A 428 11.19 14.16 -4.04
C GLU A 428 10.20 13.75 -5.13
N LEU A 429 10.00 14.64 -6.09
CA LEU A 429 9.14 14.41 -7.24
C LEU A 429 9.98 14.14 -8.50
N PRO A 430 9.60 13.15 -9.33
CA PRO A 430 10.19 12.98 -10.64
C PRO A 430 10.01 14.21 -11.54
N SER A 431 10.92 14.40 -12.50
CA SER A 431 10.94 15.57 -13.39
C SER A 431 9.71 15.74 -14.29
N PHE A 432 8.86 14.73 -14.41
CA PHE A 432 7.64 14.71 -15.21
C PHE A 432 6.36 14.91 -14.38
N VAL A 433 6.45 15.32 -13.12
CA VAL A 433 5.29 15.75 -12.31
C VAL A 433 5.65 17.04 -11.56
N ASP A 434 4.66 17.71 -10.99
CA ASP A 434 4.86 18.99 -10.29
C ASP A 434 4.41 18.95 -8.83
N GLU A 435 3.36 18.17 -8.51
CA GLU A 435 2.78 18.13 -7.17
C GLU A 435 2.32 16.71 -6.81
N SER A 436 2.61 16.25 -5.59
CA SER A 436 1.94 15.06 -5.03
C SER A 436 0.60 15.46 -4.43
N VAL A 437 -0.38 14.56 -4.50
CA VAL A 437 -1.76 14.79 -4.06
C VAL A 437 -2.28 13.58 -3.26
N PRO A 438 -3.20 13.77 -2.30
CA PRO A 438 -3.77 12.68 -1.49
C PRO A 438 -4.82 11.87 -2.27
N PHE A 439 -4.52 11.48 -3.51
CA PHE A 439 -5.51 10.83 -4.38
C PHE A 439 -6.02 9.51 -3.79
N TRP A 440 -5.13 8.68 -3.24
CA TRP A 440 -5.54 7.45 -2.57
C TRP A 440 -6.46 7.73 -1.38
N GLN A 441 -6.19 8.76 -0.58
CA GLN A 441 -7.02 9.13 0.55
C GLN A 441 -8.37 9.69 0.11
N ILE A 442 -8.44 10.47 -0.96
CA ILE A 442 -9.73 10.90 -1.55
C ILE A 442 -10.57 9.67 -1.95
N VAL A 443 -9.92 8.62 -2.46
CA VAL A 443 -10.59 7.38 -2.89
C VAL A 443 -11.02 6.51 -1.70
N TYR A 444 -10.16 6.29 -0.70
CA TYR A 444 -10.37 5.25 0.33
C TYR A 444 -10.58 5.76 1.76
N HIS A 445 -10.40 7.04 2.07
CA HIS A 445 -10.71 7.55 3.41
C HIS A 445 -12.21 7.35 3.70
N GLY A 446 -12.56 6.82 4.89
CA GLY A 446 -13.92 6.33 5.18
C GLY A 446 -14.21 4.89 4.70
N ILE A 447 -13.26 4.21 4.04
CA ILE A 447 -13.37 2.81 3.56
C ILE A 447 -12.25 1.93 4.15
N VAL A 448 -11.00 2.41 4.04
CA VAL A 448 -9.78 1.76 4.55
C VAL A 448 -8.99 2.82 5.34
N VAL A 449 -8.67 2.51 6.60
CA VAL A 449 -7.89 3.42 7.45
C VAL A 449 -6.44 3.41 6.97
N SER A 450 -5.72 4.53 7.06
CA SER A 450 -4.33 4.58 6.59
C SER A 450 -3.49 5.54 7.40
N ASN A 451 -2.17 5.35 7.35
CA ASN A 451 -1.22 6.43 7.55
C ASN A 451 -0.65 6.86 6.18
N PRO A 452 -0.39 8.16 5.93
CA PRO A 452 -0.05 8.62 4.57
C PRO A 452 1.28 8.10 4.06
N HIS A 453 2.37 8.39 4.77
CA HIS A 453 3.71 8.10 4.28
C HIS A 453 4.52 7.29 5.29
N ALA A 454 5.54 6.57 4.84
CA ALA A 454 6.51 5.97 5.74
C ALA A 454 7.14 7.04 6.66
N THR A 455 7.32 8.26 6.15
CA THR A 455 7.87 9.40 6.91
C THR A 455 6.90 10.08 7.87
N THR A 456 5.62 9.69 7.88
CA THR A 456 4.64 10.14 8.89
C THR A 456 4.45 9.13 10.02
N VAL A 457 5.05 7.95 9.95
CA VAL A 457 5.24 7.09 11.12
C VAL A 457 6.20 7.78 12.09
N ASN A 458 5.90 7.73 13.39
CA ASN A 458 6.61 8.46 14.44
C ASN A 458 6.55 9.99 14.26
N ALA A 459 5.48 10.52 13.64
CA ALA A 459 5.36 11.94 13.29
C ALA A 459 5.69 12.90 14.44
N ALA A 460 5.22 12.64 15.66
CA ALA A 460 5.53 13.46 16.83
C ALA A 460 7.04 13.55 17.14
N ALA A 461 7.81 12.51 16.83
CA ALA A 461 9.27 12.51 16.95
C ALA A 461 9.98 13.09 15.72
N SER A 462 9.40 12.91 14.53
CA SER A 462 10.01 13.27 13.24
C SER A 462 9.86 14.74 12.86
N GLY A 463 8.95 15.48 13.50
CA GLY A 463 8.80 16.93 13.37
C GLY A 463 7.39 17.36 12.99
N LYS A 464 7.08 18.65 13.26
CA LYS A 464 5.73 19.20 13.07
C LYS A 464 5.21 19.07 11.64
N GLU A 465 6.05 19.20 10.63
CA GLU A 465 5.63 19.06 9.22
C GLU A 465 5.09 17.66 8.91
N LYS A 466 5.68 16.61 9.49
CA LYS A 466 5.23 15.23 9.31
C LYS A 466 3.89 14.99 10.00
N LEU A 467 3.73 15.54 11.21
CA LEU A 467 2.46 15.54 11.93
C LEU A 467 1.37 16.29 11.15
N LEU A 468 1.67 17.48 10.62
CA LEU A 468 0.74 18.25 9.80
C LEU A 468 0.36 17.51 8.52
N LYS A 469 1.30 16.81 7.88
CA LYS A 469 0.99 15.98 6.70
C LYS A 469 0.08 14.80 7.06
N ALA A 470 0.29 14.16 8.22
CA ALA A 470 -0.63 13.14 8.71
C ALA A 470 -2.05 13.71 8.90
N ILE A 471 -2.17 14.91 9.47
CA ILE A 471 -3.46 15.60 9.68
C ILE A 471 -4.12 15.98 8.35
N GLU A 472 -3.38 16.61 7.43
CA GLU A 472 -3.88 17.03 6.11
C GLU A 472 -4.52 15.87 5.35
N TYR A 473 -3.89 14.69 5.40
CA TYR A 473 -4.32 13.50 4.64
C TYR A 473 -5.27 12.60 5.44
N GLY A 474 -5.71 13.01 6.63
CA GLY A 474 -6.63 12.23 7.48
C GLY A 474 -6.03 10.93 8.02
N GLY A 475 -4.72 10.92 8.27
CA GLY A 475 -3.99 9.74 8.73
C GLY A 475 -4.35 9.31 10.16
N ARG A 476 -4.44 8.00 10.38
CA ARG A 476 -4.35 7.38 11.71
C ARG A 476 -2.91 7.52 12.21
N PRO A 477 -2.68 7.97 13.46
CA PRO A 477 -1.34 8.10 14.02
C PRO A 477 -0.69 6.74 14.22
N VAL A 478 0.62 6.66 13.96
CA VAL A 478 1.41 5.43 14.07
C VAL A 478 2.71 5.70 14.82
N VAL A 479 2.87 5.00 15.92
CA VAL A 479 4.13 4.90 16.66
C VAL A 479 4.77 3.55 16.36
N TYR A 480 6.07 3.52 16.11
CA TYR A 480 6.84 2.31 15.84
C TYR A 480 8.13 2.30 16.66
N TYR A 481 8.18 1.40 17.64
CA TYR A 481 9.37 1.09 18.44
C TYR A 481 10.35 0.21 17.67
N TYR A 482 11.63 0.57 17.73
CA TYR A 482 12.74 -0.13 17.09
C TYR A 482 12.52 -0.29 15.57
N SER A 483 12.08 0.79 14.94
CA SER A 483 11.84 0.86 13.50
C SER A 483 13.15 0.87 12.69
N LYS A 484 14.27 1.26 13.30
CA LYS A 484 15.61 1.30 12.68
C LYS A 484 16.39 0.01 12.94
N PHE A 485 16.10 -1.02 12.15
CA PHE A 485 16.71 -2.36 12.31
C PHE A 485 17.68 -2.74 11.19
N VAL A 486 17.71 -1.95 10.10
CA VAL A 486 18.57 -2.18 8.93
C VAL A 486 19.89 -1.43 9.09
N ASN A 487 21.00 -2.14 8.98
CA ASN A 487 22.36 -1.65 9.20
C ASN A 487 23.09 -1.31 7.89
N ASP A 488 22.39 -0.80 6.87
CA ASP A 488 22.98 -0.32 5.61
C ASP A 488 23.02 1.22 5.52
N GLY A 489 22.60 1.91 6.59
CA GLY A 489 22.52 3.37 6.66
C GLY A 489 21.25 3.97 6.07
N LYS A 490 20.32 3.17 5.54
CA LYS A 490 19.03 3.64 5.02
C LYS A 490 17.94 3.54 6.08
N ASN A 491 17.20 4.63 6.30
CA ASN A 491 16.01 4.65 7.15
C ASN A 491 14.87 5.32 6.38
N TRP A 492 13.90 4.54 5.91
CA TRP A 492 12.77 5.08 5.13
C TRP A 492 11.58 5.53 5.98
N ILE A 493 11.53 5.12 7.24
CA ILE A 493 10.50 5.50 8.21
C ILE A 493 10.88 6.86 8.82
N SER A 494 11.90 6.89 9.67
CA SER A 494 12.31 8.11 10.34
C SER A 494 13.75 8.01 10.84
N ASP A 495 14.43 9.14 10.92
CA ASP A 495 15.73 9.24 11.60
C ASP A 495 15.60 9.10 13.12
N LYS A 496 14.44 9.47 13.67
CA LYS A 496 14.07 9.37 15.09
C LYS A 496 13.26 8.11 15.32
N ASP A 497 13.69 7.33 16.30
CA ASP A 497 13.07 6.06 16.65
C ASP A 497 12.42 6.12 18.04
N PHE A 498 11.40 5.29 18.23
CA PHE A 498 10.87 4.99 19.55
C PHE A 498 11.67 3.82 20.11
N ILE A 499 12.16 3.96 21.34
CA ILE A 499 12.95 2.94 22.04
C ILE A 499 12.47 2.84 23.49
N ALA A 500 12.77 1.72 24.14
CA ALA A 500 12.34 1.40 25.50
C ALA A 500 13.46 0.70 26.29
N ASP A 501 14.72 1.07 26.03
CA ASP A 501 15.90 0.44 26.66
C ASP A 501 16.04 0.82 28.14
N THR A 502 15.52 2.00 28.51
CA THR A 502 15.56 2.55 29.88
C THR A 502 14.19 3.10 30.31
N PRO A 503 13.94 3.24 31.62
CA PRO A 503 12.73 3.92 32.11
C PRO A 503 12.59 5.35 31.57
N GLU A 504 13.70 6.07 31.38
CA GLU A 504 13.74 7.40 30.78
C GLU A 504 13.29 7.38 29.31
N ASP A 505 13.68 6.35 28.55
CA ASP A 505 13.22 6.17 27.17
C ASP A 505 11.73 5.88 27.08
N ILE A 506 11.21 4.99 27.95
CA ILE A 506 9.77 4.72 28.05
C ILE A 506 9.02 6.03 28.37
N LYS A 507 9.47 6.78 29.37
CA LYS A 507 8.85 8.06 29.72
C LYS A 507 8.81 9.03 28.54
N ARG A 508 9.96 9.25 27.88
CA ARG A 508 10.07 10.17 26.74
C ARG A 508 9.19 9.74 25.57
N THR A 509 9.20 8.46 25.21
CA THR A 509 8.41 7.95 24.08
C THR A 509 6.91 7.96 24.37
N THR A 510 6.51 7.63 25.60
CA THR A 510 5.12 7.80 26.06
C THR A 510 4.66 9.26 25.96
N GLU A 511 5.49 10.22 26.37
CA GLU A 511 5.14 11.65 26.26
C GLU A 511 4.89 12.07 24.80
N LEU A 512 5.67 11.56 23.84
CA LEU A 512 5.48 11.82 22.41
C LEU A 512 4.20 11.16 21.88
N ALA A 513 3.97 9.89 22.24
CA ALA A 513 2.75 9.18 21.84
C ALA A 513 1.49 9.85 22.39
N ALA A 514 1.52 10.34 23.63
CA ALA A 514 0.41 11.04 24.25
C ALA A 514 0.12 12.39 23.58
N GLN A 515 1.16 13.09 23.09
CA GLN A 515 0.98 14.32 22.30
C GLN A 515 0.23 14.05 20.99
N GLU A 516 0.63 12.99 20.28
CA GLU A 516 -0.02 12.60 19.02
C GLU A 516 -1.47 12.14 19.24
N TYR A 517 -1.68 11.32 20.27
CA TYR A 517 -3.02 10.86 20.66
C TYR A 517 -3.96 12.02 21.01
N LYS A 518 -3.49 13.01 21.78
CA LYS A 518 -4.28 14.19 22.17
C LYS A 518 -4.73 15.04 20.99
N ILE A 519 -3.98 15.02 19.88
CA ILE A 519 -4.34 15.70 18.63
C ILE A 519 -5.37 14.87 17.86
N PHE A 520 -5.15 13.56 17.80
CA PHE A 520 -5.97 12.64 17.02
C PHE A 520 -7.34 12.34 17.64
N GLU A 521 -7.42 12.14 18.95
CA GLU A 521 -8.64 11.76 19.68
C GLU A 521 -9.87 12.60 19.28
N PRO A 522 -9.83 13.95 19.31
CA PRO A 522 -10.98 14.76 18.91
C PRO A 522 -11.30 14.70 17.41
N LEU A 523 -10.42 14.15 16.57
CA LEU A 523 -10.56 14.04 15.11
C LEU A 523 -10.96 12.63 14.65
N THR A 524 -11.05 11.65 15.56
CA THR A 524 -11.39 10.25 15.24
C THR A 524 -12.68 10.10 14.43
N TYR A 525 -13.68 10.94 14.68
CA TYR A 525 -14.94 10.92 13.93
C TYR A 525 -14.77 11.17 12.43
N LEU A 526 -13.71 11.89 12.02
CA LEU A 526 -13.42 12.14 10.61
C LEU A 526 -13.01 10.86 9.89
N GLN A 527 -12.41 9.87 10.57
CA GLN A 527 -11.98 8.60 9.95
C GLN A 527 -13.12 7.86 9.24
N TYR A 528 -14.37 8.15 9.62
CA TYR A 528 -15.58 7.58 9.04
C TYR A 528 -16.16 8.38 7.86
N GLU A 529 -15.62 9.57 7.62
CA GLU A 529 -16.05 10.47 6.56
C GLU A 529 -15.22 10.25 5.31
N PHE A 530 -15.82 10.52 4.15
CA PHE A 530 -15.09 10.65 2.92
C PHE A 530 -14.31 11.97 2.92
N ILE A 531 -13.11 11.97 2.35
CA ILE A 531 -12.51 13.22 1.87
C ILE A 531 -13.20 13.57 0.55
N GLU A 532 -13.90 14.70 0.53
CA GLU A 532 -14.62 15.19 -0.66
C GLU A 532 -13.73 16.06 -1.53
N GLU A 533 -12.96 16.97 -0.93
CA GLU A 533 -12.09 17.88 -1.68
C GLU A 533 -10.76 18.05 -0.94
N HIS A 534 -9.66 18.10 -1.70
CA HIS A 534 -8.37 18.58 -1.23
C HIS A 534 -7.90 19.68 -2.19
N GLU A 535 -7.50 20.83 -1.64
CA GLU A 535 -7.14 22.00 -2.43
C GLU A 535 -5.93 22.73 -1.87
N LYS A 536 -5.08 23.22 -2.77
CA LYS A 536 -4.00 24.15 -2.44
C LYS A 536 -4.59 25.56 -2.41
N ILE A 537 -4.75 26.12 -1.22
CA ILE A 537 -5.31 27.47 -1.01
C ILE A 537 -4.30 28.55 -1.41
N SER A 538 -3.05 28.33 -1.02
CA SER A 538 -1.90 29.15 -1.38
C SER A 538 -0.63 28.32 -1.22
N ASP A 539 0.53 28.89 -1.52
CA ASP A 539 1.78 28.18 -1.29
C ASP A 539 1.97 27.82 0.20
N GLY A 540 2.25 26.54 0.47
CA GLY A 540 2.34 26.00 1.83
C GLY A 540 1.03 25.92 2.61
N VAL A 541 -0.15 26.18 2.02
CA VAL A 541 -1.44 26.10 2.72
C VAL A 541 -2.44 25.24 1.96
N TYR A 542 -2.95 24.20 2.62
CA TYR A 542 -3.83 23.20 2.05
C TYR A 542 -5.10 23.04 2.88
N CYS A 543 -6.23 22.75 2.22
CA CYS A 543 -7.50 22.49 2.88
C CYS A 543 -8.07 21.14 2.44
N THR A 544 -8.45 20.31 3.41
CA THR A 544 -9.13 19.03 3.23
C THR A 544 -10.57 19.18 3.72
N THR A 545 -11.55 19.01 2.83
CA THR A 545 -12.99 19.06 3.13
C THR A 545 -13.56 17.65 3.18
N TYR A 546 -14.23 17.32 4.29
CA TYR A 546 -14.86 16.02 4.54
C TYR A 546 -16.35 16.01 4.18
N SER A 547 -16.93 14.82 4.02
CA SER A 547 -18.35 14.63 3.65
C SER A 547 -19.36 15.20 4.63
N ASP A 548 -18.99 15.36 5.90
CA ASP A 548 -19.85 15.98 6.91
C ASP A 548 -19.76 17.53 6.93
N GLY A 549 -19.00 18.11 6.00
CA GLY A 549 -18.75 19.54 5.87
C GLY A 549 -17.55 20.06 6.65
N THR A 550 -16.92 19.24 7.51
CA THR A 550 -15.73 19.64 8.26
C THR A 550 -14.58 19.98 7.32
N LYS A 551 -13.86 21.05 7.62
CA LYS A 551 -12.67 21.50 6.89
C LYS A 551 -11.46 21.51 7.82
N VAL A 552 -10.41 20.82 7.40
CA VAL A 552 -9.11 20.84 8.06
C VAL A 552 -8.17 21.65 7.18
N THR A 553 -7.69 22.79 7.68
CA THR A 553 -6.74 23.65 6.96
C THR A 553 -5.37 23.53 7.62
N VAL A 554 -4.36 23.17 6.85
CA VAL A 554 -2.97 23.02 7.29
C VAL A 554 -2.12 24.13 6.68
N ASP A 555 -1.36 24.83 7.53
CA ASP A 555 -0.44 25.89 7.15
C ASP A 555 0.99 25.49 7.53
N TYR A 556 1.76 25.10 6.52
CA TYR A 556 3.17 24.73 6.67
C TYR A 556 4.07 25.92 6.92
N ASN A 557 3.68 27.14 6.52
CA ASN A 557 4.47 28.35 6.73
C ASN A 557 4.49 28.72 8.21
N ASN A 558 3.39 28.49 8.92
CA ASN A 558 3.25 28.78 10.36
C ASN A 558 3.31 27.53 11.26
N LEU A 559 3.38 26.33 10.67
CA LEU A 559 3.35 25.05 11.36
C LEU A 559 2.11 24.88 12.25
N THR A 560 0.94 25.19 11.71
CA THR A 560 -0.36 25.14 12.39
C THR A 560 -1.41 24.41 11.56
N PHE A 561 -2.48 23.96 12.21
CA PHE A 561 -3.70 23.53 11.54
C PHE A 561 -4.92 24.08 12.28
N ASP A 562 -6.03 24.20 11.56
CA ASP A 562 -7.33 24.64 12.08
C ASP A 562 -8.44 23.72 11.57
N VAL A 563 -9.47 23.52 12.39
CA VAL A 563 -10.61 22.65 12.08
C VAL A 563 -11.89 23.47 12.23
N THR A 564 -12.62 23.61 11.14
CA THR A 564 -13.92 24.33 11.09
C THR A 564 -15.02 23.42 10.57
N LYS A 565 -16.27 23.73 10.90
CA LYS A 565 -17.45 23.03 10.40
C LYS A 565 -18.53 24.03 10.02
#